data_AF-A0A9P3PT76-F1
#
_entry.id   AF-A0A9P3PT76-F1
#
_cell.length_a   1.000
_cell.length_b   1.000
_cell.length_c   1.000
_cell.angle_alpha   90.00
_cell.angle_beta   90.00
_cell.angle_gamma   90.00
#
_symmetry.space_group_name_H-M   'P 1'
#
loop_
_entity.id
_entity.type
_entity.pdbx_description
1 polymer ?
#
loop_
_entity_poly.entity_id
_entity_poly.type
_entity_poly.pdbx_seq_one_letter_code
_entity_poly.pdbx_strand_id
1 'polypeptide(L)'
;MTELPKVVNFDRTKIFMEGVSGGSLLLSGFMLPTFGASLGVPGAVLGCGGLAPQVAVQGDISKLRLHWQSTVNELPDLKQSIPQAITAYEKLASDAGLSKEQINQLQTADASPNGGHCAFDQKDFVSGVGLLTDNYAAIINGNAELNGATVTNGVVGHEQLFGNGSAAGAQAGATRTGATAAATKKIASAALRRARN
;
A
#
# COMPACT_ATOMS: atom_id res chain seq x y z
N MET A 1 0.66 23.14 -23.25
CA MET A 1 1.50 21.94 -23.48
C MET A 1 1.44 21.56 -24.95
N THR A 2 2.44 21.98 -25.71
CA THR A 2 2.49 21.93 -27.19
C THR A 2 3.64 21.07 -27.73
N GLU A 3 4.36 20.35 -26.86
CA GLU A 3 5.72 19.85 -27.18
C GLU A 3 5.89 18.32 -27.08
N LEU A 4 4.82 17.52 -27.06
CA LEU A 4 4.98 16.07 -27.29
C LEU A 4 5.08 15.84 -28.80
N PRO A 5 6.09 15.11 -29.29
CA PRO A 5 6.51 15.20 -30.69
C PRO A 5 5.38 14.69 -31.60
N LYS A 6 5.13 15.42 -32.69
CA LYS A 6 4.07 15.19 -33.71
C LYS A 6 4.13 13.82 -34.42
N VAL A 7 5.02 12.94 -33.97
CA VAL A 7 5.30 11.58 -34.49
C VAL A 7 4.69 10.48 -33.62
N VAL A 8 4.21 10.79 -32.40
CA VAL A 8 3.54 9.84 -31.50
C VAL A 8 2.18 10.39 -31.07
N ASN A 9 1.12 9.59 -31.28
CA ASN A 9 -0.23 9.93 -30.85
C ASN A 9 -0.35 9.73 -29.33
N PHE A 10 -0.10 10.80 -28.57
CA PHE A 10 -0.19 10.77 -27.11
C PHE A 10 -1.63 10.96 -26.65
N ASP A 11 -2.20 9.92 -26.03
CA ASP A 11 -3.52 9.96 -25.42
C ASP A 11 -3.42 10.41 -23.96
N ARG A 12 -3.77 11.68 -23.72
CA ARG A 12 -3.77 12.29 -22.38
C ARG A 12 -4.75 11.63 -21.41
N THR A 13 -5.70 10.85 -21.89
CA THR A 13 -6.65 10.12 -21.04
C THR A 13 -6.10 8.77 -20.56
N LYS A 14 -4.91 8.38 -21.03
CA LYS A 14 -4.26 7.08 -20.75
C LYS A 14 -2.85 7.26 -20.20
N ILE A 15 -2.69 8.15 -19.24
CA ILE A 15 -1.39 8.38 -18.59
C ILE A 15 -1.30 7.47 -17.37
N PHE A 16 -0.57 6.38 -17.48
CA PHE A 16 -0.29 5.46 -16.39
C PHE A 16 1.11 5.71 -15.85
N MET A 17 1.29 5.65 -14.53
CA MET A 17 2.59 5.88 -13.90
C MET A 17 2.99 4.68 -13.06
N GLU A 18 4.25 4.29 -13.18
CA GLU A 18 4.91 3.33 -12.31
C GLU A 18 6.26 3.91 -11.90
N GLY A 19 6.58 3.80 -10.61
CA GLY A 19 7.88 4.15 -10.06
C GLY A 19 8.43 2.97 -9.29
N VAL A 20 9.77 2.84 -9.29
CA VAL A 20 10.50 1.87 -8.48
C VAL A 20 11.60 2.62 -7.74
N SER A 21 11.74 2.36 -6.44
CA SER A 21 12.78 2.94 -5.58
C SER A 21 12.77 4.48 -5.68
N GLY A 22 13.87 5.11 -6.12
CA GLY A 22 13.94 6.56 -6.36
C GLY A 22 12.88 7.11 -7.31
N GLY A 23 12.40 6.30 -8.27
CA GLY A 23 11.28 6.67 -9.13
C GLY A 23 9.98 6.84 -8.35
N SER A 24 9.70 5.96 -7.39
CA SER A 24 8.53 6.08 -6.52
C SER A 24 8.61 7.33 -5.62
N LEU A 25 9.81 7.66 -5.12
CA LEU A 25 10.05 8.88 -4.35
C LEU A 25 9.78 10.14 -5.19
N LEU A 26 10.28 10.17 -6.43
CA LEU A 26 10.03 11.27 -7.35
C LEU A 26 8.53 11.40 -7.68
N LEU A 27 7.86 10.27 -7.95
CA LEU A 27 6.45 10.27 -8.30
C LEU A 27 5.57 10.78 -7.17
N SER A 28 5.67 10.16 -6.00
CA SER A 28 4.83 10.50 -4.83
C SER A 28 5.21 11.82 -4.17
N GLY A 29 6.51 12.15 -4.12
CA GLY A 29 6.96 13.40 -3.50
C GLY A 29 6.69 14.64 -4.34
N PHE A 30 6.77 14.54 -5.67
CA PHE A 30 6.86 15.73 -6.53
C PHE A 30 5.91 15.67 -7.72
N MET A 31 5.92 14.60 -8.52
CA MET A 31 5.21 14.57 -9.79
C MET A 31 3.70 14.50 -9.62
N LEU A 32 3.20 13.57 -8.80
CA LEU A 32 1.77 13.42 -8.55
C LEU A 32 1.19 14.67 -7.85
N PRO A 33 1.83 15.25 -6.81
CA PRO A 33 1.37 16.50 -6.21
C PRO A 33 1.33 17.68 -7.20
N THR A 34 2.33 17.81 -8.07
CA THR A 34 2.43 18.96 -8.99
C THR A 34 1.56 18.80 -10.23
N PHE A 35 1.52 17.60 -10.81
CA PHE A 35 1.01 17.38 -12.16
C PHE A 35 -0.14 16.39 -12.23
N GLY A 36 -0.40 15.58 -11.20
CA GLY A 36 -1.37 14.49 -11.23
C GLY A 36 -2.75 14.92 -11.72
N ALA A 37 -3.29 16.01 -11.16
CA ALA A 37 -4.58 16.57 -11.57
C ALA A 37 -4.53 17.14 -13.00
N SER A 38 -3.49 17.92 -13.34
CA SER A 38 -3.37 18.56 -14.66
C SER A 38 -3.20 17.58 -15.81
N LEU A 39 -2.59 16.43 -15.53
CA LEU A 39 -2.38 15.34 -16.48
C LEU A 39 -3.55 14.36 -16.50
N GLY A 40 -4.49 14.43 -15.55
CA GLY A 40 -5.58 13.47 -15.45
C GLY A 40 -5.08 12.05 -15.20
N VAL A 41 -4.01 11.89 -14.41
CA VAL A 41 -3.46 10.59 -14.06
C VAL A 41 -4.55 9.79 -13.32
N PRO A 42 -4.91 8.57 -13.75
CA PRO A 42 -5.91 7.76 -13.07
C PRO A 42 -5.33 7.06 -11.83
N GLY A 43 -4.01 6.82 -11.81
CA GLY A 43 -3.34 6.13 -10.72
C GLY A 43 -1.85 5.93 -10.94
N ALA A 44 -1.18 5.41 -9.90
CA ALA A 44 0.23 5.07 -9.93
C ALA A 44 0.54 3.83 -9.09
N VAL A 45 1.51 3.04 -9.55
CA VAL A 45 2.12 1.95 -8.79
C VAL A 45 3.49 2.42 -8.28
N LEU A 46 3.73 2.26 -6.98
CA LEU A 46 4.89 2.75 -6.25
C LEU A 46 5.60 1.55 -5.63
N GLY A 47 6.61 1.03 -6.30
CA GLY A 47 7.42 -0.09 -5.83
C GLY A 47 8.57 0.39 -4.94
N CYS A 48 8.76 -0.26 -3.80
CA CYS A 48 9.91 -0.13 -2.89
C CYS A 48 10.32 1.32 -2.62
N GLY A 49 9.35 2.21 -2.48
CA GLY A 49 9.59 3.63 -2.26
C GLY A 49 8.31 4.43 -2.14
N GLY A 50 8.40 5.54 -1.45
CA GLY A 50 7.29 6.47 -1.23
C GLY A 50 7.77 7.66 -0.43
N LEU A 51 7.32 8.84 -0.81
CA LEU A 51 7.62 10.09 -0.14
C LEU A 51 6.31 10.89 -0.04
N ALA A 52 6.01 11.41 1.14
CA ALA A 52 4.88 12.34 1.29
C ALA A 52 5.07 13.54 0.34
N PRO A 53 4.01 14.24 -0.08
CA PRO A 53 4.15 15.42 -0.93
C PRO A 53 5.19 16.41 -0.37
N GLN A 54 6.24 16.67 -1.16
CA GLN A 54 7.33 17.60 -0.84
C GLN A 54 7.10 19.00 -1.42
N VAL A 55 6.03 19.14 -2.19
CA VAL A 55 5.58 20.37 -2.82
C VAL A 55 4.08 20.53 -2.58
N ALA A 56 3.58 21.75 -2.75
CA ALA A 56 2.15 22.01 -2.64
C ALA A 56 1.38 21.15 -3.66
N VAL A 57 0.34 20.47 -3.21
CA VAL A 57 -0.56 19.70 -4.07
C VAL A 57 -1.36 20.67 -4.94
N GLN A 58 -1.32 20.47 -6.25
CA GLN A 58 -1.97 21.29 -7.26
C GLN A 58 -3.17 20.54 -7.85
N GLY A 59 -4.36 21.10 -7.63
CA GLY A 59 -5.62 20.50 -8.07
C GLY A 59 -6.06 19.31 -7.20
N ASP A 60 -7.16 18.68 -7.60
CA ASP A 60 -7.73 17.54 -6.89
C ASP A 60 -7.08 16.23 -7.36
N ILE A 61 -6.34 15.59 -6.46
CA ILE A 61 -5.75 14.26 -6.65
C ILE A 61 -6.32 13.22 -5.66
N SER A 62 -7.42 13.54 -4.97
CA SER A 62 -8.04 12.68 -3.96
C SER A 62 -8.50 11.32 -4.51
N LYS A 63 -8.77 11.27 -5.82
CA LYS A 63 -9.29 10.08 -6.53
C LYS A 63 -8.21 9.28 -7.26
N LEU A 64 -6.93 9.56 -7.02
CA LEU A 64 -5.85 8.75 -7.59
C LEU A 64 -5.92 7.30 -7.07
N ARG A 65 -5.87 6.33 -7.97
CA ARG A 65 -5.65 4.92 -7.64
C ARG A 65 -4.16 4.71 -7.33
N LEU A 66 -3.78 4.54 -6.08
CA LEU A 66 -2.40 4.35 -5.66
C LEU A 66 -2.18 2.95 -5.09
N HIS A 67 -1.10 2.31 -5.50
CA HIS A 67 -0.61 1.09 -4.87
C HIS A 67 0.83 1.22 -4.41
N TRP A 68 1.09 0.93 -3.13
CA TRP A 68 2.43 0.83 -2.57
C TRP A 68 2.81 -0.64 -2.41
N GLN A 69 3.82 -1.10 -3.15
CA GLN A 69 4.37 -2.44 -2.98
C GLN A 69 5.74 -2.34 -2.32
N SER A 70 5.98 -3.12 -1.28
CA SER A 70 7.27 -3.24 -0.62
C SER A 70 7.54 -4.69 -0.20
N THR A 71 8.55 -4.90 0.63
CA THR A 71 8.97 -6.18 1.18
C THR A 71 9.30 -6.06 2.67
N VAL A 72 9.30 -7.18 3.39
CA VAL A 72 9.59 -7.21 4.84
C VAL A 72 10.99 -6.67 5.14
N ASN A 73 12.00 -6.96 4.30
CA ASN A 73 13.39 -6.57 4.53
C ASN A 73 13.78 -5.30 3.74
N GLU A 74 12.85 -4.36 3.64
CA GLU A 74 13.07 -3.06 3.01
C GLU A 74 14.09 -2.19 3.79
N LEU A 75 14.71 -1.23 3.10
CA LEU A 75 15.67 -0.27 3.67
C LEU A 75 15.04 0.52 4.83
N PRO A 76 15.79 0.78 5.92
CA PRO A 76 15.26 1.46 7.11
C PRO A 76 14.58 2.81 6.82
N ASP A 77 15.20 3.64 5.99
CA ASP A 77 14.65 4.97 5.67
C ASP A 77 13.33 4.86 4.89
N LEU A 78 13.20 3.84 4.04
CA LEU A 78 11.98 3.58 3.27
C LEU A 78 10.88 2.98 4.12
N LYS A 79 11.23 2.18 5.14
CA LYS A 79 10.28 1.73 6.16
C LYS A 79 9.65 2.87 6.95
N GLN A 80 10.30 4.02 6.99
CA GLN A 80 9.75 5.25 7.56
C GLN A 80 9.00 6.07 6.50
N SER A 81 9.59 6.28 5.33
CA SER A 81 9.04 7.21 4.33
C SER A 81 7.77 6.69 3.65
N ILE A 82 7.65 5.37 3.43
CA ILE A 82 6.48 4.76 2.79
C ILE A 82 5.22 4.93 3.66
N PRO A 83 5.21 4.59 4.96
CA PRO A 83 4.08 4.89 5.85
C PRO A 83 3.69 6.36 5.87
N GLN A 84 4.68 7.27 5.91
CA GLN A 84 4.41 8.71 5.87
C GLN A 84 3.73 9.14 4.57
N ALA A 85 4.15 8.57 3.43
CA ALA A 85 3.51 8.81 2.15
C ALA A 85 2.06 8.30 2.14
N ILE A 86 1.84 7.06 2.60
CA ILE A 86 0.50 6.47 2.70
C ILE A 86 -0.42 7.37 3.54
N THR A 87 -0.01 7.74 4.75
CA THR A 87 -0.78 8.63 5.63
C THR A 87 -1.09 9.97 4.97
N ALA A 88 -0.14 10.56 4.25
CA ALA A 88 -0.34 11.85 3.59
C ALA A 88 -1.38 11.75 2.46
N TYR A 89 -1.30 10.72 1.62
CA TYR A 89 -2.25 10.51 0.52
C TYR A 89 -3.63 10.07 0.99
N GLU A 90 -3.72 9.27 2.04
CA GLU A 90 -4.97 8.96 2.71
C GLU A 90 -5.61 10.25 3.22
N LYS A 91 -4.82 11.12 3.87
CA LYS A 91 -5.32 12.40 4.37
C LYS A 91 -5.89 13.25 3.25
N LEU A 92 -5.20 13.38 2.11
CA LEU A 92 -5.70 14.12 0.95
C LEU A 92 -7.08 13.61 0.48
N ALA A 93 -7.28 12.29 0.47
CA ALA A 93 -8.56 11.70 0.11
C ALA A 93 -9.64 11.93 1.18
N SER A 94 -9.29 11.78 2.45
CA SER A 94 -10.21 12.02 3.57
C SER A 94 -10.64 13.49 3.69
N ASP A 95 -9.73 14.45 3.46
CA ASP A 95 -10.00 15.88 3.48
C ASP A 95 -10.95 16.30 2.34
N ALA A 96 -10.90 15.56 1.23
CA ALA A 96 -11.84 15.69 0.11
C ALA A 96 -13.21 15.02 0.37
N GLY A 97 -13.42 14.44 1.54
CA GLY A 97 -14.69 13.87 1.98
C GLY A 97 -14.94 12.43 1.53
N LEU A 98 -13.91 11.69 1.07
CA LEU A 98 -14.06 10.28 0.73
C LEU A 98 -14.25 9.44 2.01
N SER A 99 -15.12 8.43 1.92
CA SER A 99 -15.29 7.43 2.98
C SER A 99 -14.07 6.51 3.06
N LYS A 100 -13.90 5.83 4.20
CA LYS A 100 -12.81 4.86 4.39
C LYS A 100 -12.84 3.75 3.33
N GLU A 101 -14.04 3.32 2.95
CA GLU A 101 -14.24 2.30 1.91
C GLU A 101 -13.79 2.83 0.55
N GLN A 102 -14.14 4.08 0.21
CA GLN A 102 -13.69 4.72 -1.03
C GLN A 102 -12.17 4.88 -1.06
N ILE A 103 -11.56 5.27 0.06
CA ILE A 103 -10.10 5.37 0.18
C ILE A 103 -9.47 4.00 -0.02
N ASN A 104 -9.97 2.95 0.65
CA ASN A 104 -9.42 1.59 0.51
C ASN A 104 -9.56 1.00 -0.90
N GLN A 105 -10.55 1.42 -1.68
CA GLN A 105 -10.65 1.04 -3.11
C GLN A 105 -9.62 1.78 -3.98
N LEU A 106 -9.25 2.99 -3.60
CA LEU A 106 -8.30 3.82 -4.35
C LEU A 106 -6.86 3.58 -3.90
N GLN A 107 -6.62 3.32 -2.63
CA GLN A 107 -5.30 3.34 -2.02
C GLN A 107 -5.06 1.98 -1.36
N THR A 108 -4.08 1.24 -1.87
CA THR A 108 -3.76 -0.11 -1.40
C THR A 108 -2.27 -0.28 -1.14
N ALA A 109 -1.88 -1.03 -0.12
CA ALA A 109 -0.48 -1.28 0.18
C ALA A 109 -0.22 -2.75 0.55
N ASP A 110 0.98 -3.23 0.22
CA ASP A 110 1.46 -4.52 0.67
C ASP A 110 2.98 -4.51 0.88
N ALA A 111 3.43 -5.17 1.95
CA ALA A 111 4.83 -5.42 2.22
C ALA A 111 5.08 -6.83 2.76
N SER A 112 4.11 -7.74 2.58
CA SER A 112 4.19 -9.11 3.07
C SER A 112 5.26 -10.00 2.41
N PRO A 113 5.76 -9.74 1.17
CA PRO A 113 6.83 -10.55 0.60
C PRO A 113 8.09 -10.49 1.44
N ASN A 114 8.65 -11.65 1.79
CA ASN A 114 9.89 -11.77 2.56
C ASN A 114 11.15 -11.55 1.68
N GLY A 115 11.15 -10.50 0.87
CA GLY A 115 12.28 -10.08 0.05
C GLY A 115 13.09 -8.95 0.69
N GLY A 116 14.21 -8.59 0.07
CA GLY A 116 14.94 -7.34 0.31
C GLY A 116 14.38 -6.18 -0.54
N HIS A 117 15.12 -5.07 -0.64
CA HIS A 117 14.74 -3.89 -1.43
C HIS A 117 14.33 -4.28 -2.87
N CYS A 118 13.08 -3.99 -3.23
CA CYS A 118 12.43 -4.30 -4.52
C CYS A 118 12.38 -5.77 -4.95
N ALA A 119 12.78 -6.71 -4.10
CA ALA A 119 12.69 -8.15 -4.39
C ALA A 119 11.27 -8.66 -4.09
N PHE A 120 10.27 -8.12 -4.79
CA PHE A 120 8.84 -8.43 -4.57
C PHE A 120 8.52 -9.90 -4.81
N ASP A 121 9.30 -10.55 -5.67
CA ASP A 121 9.16 -11.97 -5.95
C ASP A 121 9.93 -12.87 -4.95
N GLN A 122 10.56 -12.24 -3.95
CA GLN A 122 11.41 -12.85 -2.92
C GLN A 122 12.73 -13.46 -3.45
N LYS A 123 13.16 -13.11 -4.66
CA LYS A 123 14.42 -13.59 -5.26
C LYS A 123 15.44 -12.48 -5.43
N ASP A 124 15.18 -11.55 -6.34
CA ASP A 124 16.12 -10.47 -6.65
C ASP A 124 15.41 -9.21 -7.15
N PHE A 125 16.17 -8.12 -7.29
CA PHE A 125 15.66 -6.82 -7.72
C PHE A 125 15.02 -6.86 -9.12
N VAL A 126 15.65 -7.51 -10.10
CA VAL A 126 15.21 -7.45 -11.50
C VAL A 126 13.95 -8.28 -11.69
N SER A 127 13.93 -9.51 -11.17
CA SER A 127 12.77 -10.39 -11.24
C SER A 127 11.61 -9.89 -10.38
N GLY A 128 11.91 -9.31 -9.21
CA GLY A 128 10.92 -8.65 -8.36
C GLY A 128 10.24 -7.48 -9.08
N VAL A 129 11.01 -6.54 -9.62
CA VAL A 129 10.45 -5.41 -10.38
C VAL A 129 9.68 -5.89 -11.61
N GLY A 130 10.22 -6.89 -12.34
CA GLY A 130 9.52 -7.50 -13.46
C GLY A 130 8.14 -8.04 -13.07
N LEU A 131 8.05 -8.76 -11.94
CA LEU A 131 6.77 -9.24 -11.41
C LEU A 131 5.78 -8.10 -11.15
N LEU A 132 6.24 -6.98 -10.57
CA LEU A 132 5.38 -5.83 -10.28
C LEU A 132 4.85 -5.20 -11.59
N THR A 133 5.75 -4.93 -12.54
CA THR A 133 5.42 -4.32 -13.83
C THR A 133 4.50 -5.21 -14.67
N ASP A 134 4.77 -6.52 -14.72
CA ASP A 134 3.95 -7.49 -15.44
C ASP A 134 2.51 -7.55 -14.91
N ASN A 135 2.31 -7.18 -13.64
CA ASN A 135 1.00 -7.15 -12.96
C ASN A 135 0.41 -5.75 -12.81
N TYR A 136 1.00 -4.72 -13.40
CA TYR A 136 0.57 -3.32 -13.28
C TYR A 136 -0.94 -3.14 -13.50
N ALA A 137 -1.47 -3.71 -14.58
CA ALA A 137 -2.89 -3.59 -14.94
C ALA A 137 -3.80 -4.25 -13.90
N ALA A 138 -3.41 -5.41 -13.36
CA ALA A 138 -4.17 -6.08 -12.31
C ALA A 138 -4.18 -5.26 -11.02
N ILE A 139 -3.07 -4.60 -10.70
CA ILE A 139 -2.90 -3.77 -9.50
C ILE A 139 -3.82 -2.56 -9.56
N ILE A 140 -3.76 -1.80 -10.65
CA ILE A 140 -4.59 -0.61 -10.85
C ILE A 140 -6.08 -0.99 -10.86
N ASN A 141 -6.43 -2.13 -11.42
CA ASN A 141 -7.81 -2.65 -11.40
C ASN A 141 -8.26 -3.22 -10.03
N GLY A 142 -7.39 -3.24 -9.02
CA GLY A 142 -7.73 -3.68 -7.66
C GLY A 142 -7.74 -5.20 -7.45
N ASN A 143 -7.30 -5.98 -8.44
CA ASN A 143 -7.46 -7.44 -8.47
C ASN A 143 -6.11 -8.19 -8.52
N ALA A 144 -5.01 -7.55 -8.08
CA ALA A 144 -3.69 -8.14 -8.20
C ALA A 144 -3.40 -9.21 -7.15
N GLU A 145 -2.83 -10.30 -7.63
CA GLU A 145 -2.17 -11.33 -6.86
C GLU A 145 -0.71 -11.40 -7.32
N LEU A 146 0.24 -11.21 -6.41
CA LEU A 146 1.66 -11.36 -6.69
C LEU A 146 2.17 -12.60 -5.98
N ASN A 147 2.77 -13.54 -6.73
CA ASN A 147 3.30 -14.79 -6.17
C ASN A 147 2.31 -15.58 -5.29
N GLY A 148 1.03 -15.63 -5.66
CA GLY A 148 0.03 -16.39 -4.90
C GLY A 148 -0.66 -15.61 -3.77
N ALA A 149 -0.33 -14.33 -3.57
CA ALA A 149 -0.86 -13.50 -2.48
C ALA A 149 -1.55 -12.23 -3.01
N THR A 150 -2.74 -11.94 -2.50
CA THR A 150 -3.44 -10.67 -2.79
C THR A 150 -2.67 -9.49 -2.19
N VAL A 151 -2.34 -8.51 -3.02
CA VAL A 151 -1.55 -7.33 -2.60
C VAL A 151 -2.36 -6.04 -2.53
N THR A 152 -3.63 -6.07 -2.93
CA THR A 152 -4.51 -4.90 -2.98
C THR A 152 -5.20 -4.64 -1.62
N ASN A 153 -4.45 -4.71 -0.52
CA ASN A 153 -4.98 -4.44 0.81
C ASN A 153 -5.19 -2.94 1.01
N GLY A 154 -6.36 -2.51 1.46
CA GLY A 154 -6.67 -1.09 1.71
C GLY A 154 -5.78 -0.46 2.79
N VAL A 155 -5.42 0.81 2.63
CA VAL A 155 -4.48 1.51 3.53
C VAL A 155 -5.07 2.00 4.85
N VAL A 156 -6.38 2.26 4.92
CA VAL A 156 -7.01 2.87 6.10
C VAL A 156 -6.89 1.94 7.30
N GLY A 157 -6.21 2.39 8.36
CA GLY A 157 -5.89 1.59 9.55
C GLY A 157 -4.70 0.63 9.38
N HIS A 158 -4.01 0.70 8.23
CA HIS A 158 -2.86 -0.13 7.85
C HIS A 158 -1.68 0.72 7.34
N GLU A 159 -1.62 2.00 7.72
CA GLU A 159 -0.59 2.94 7.26
C GLU A 159 0.79 2.53 7.76
N GLN A 160 0.85 1.87 8.92
CA GLN A 160 2.07 1.30 9.51
C GLN A 160 2.42 -0.04 8.86
N LEU A 161 2.77 0.02 7.58
CA LEU A 161 2.98 -1.13 6.70
C LEU A 161 4.01 -2.16 7.24
N PHE A 162 4.99 -1.72 8.04
CA PHE A 162 6.08 -2.55 8.58
C PHE A 162 6.02 -2.78 10.10
N GLY A 163 4.96 -2.33 10.79
CA GLY A 163 4.84 -2.50 12.23
C GLY A 163 4.61 -3.96 12.64
N ASN A 164 4.92 -4.30 13.90
CA ASN A 164 4.82 -5.65 14.52
C ASN A 164 3.39 -6.27 14.56
N GLY A 165 2.45 -5.77 13.75
CA GLY A 165 1.07 -6.27 13.63
C GLY A 165 0.55 -6.34 12.20
N SER A 166 1.34 -5.97 11.18
CA SER A 166 0.89 -5.97 9.78
C SER A 166 1.15 -7.33 9.13
N ALA A 167 0.60 -8.38 9.73
CA ALA A 167 0.15 -9.55 8.98
C ALA A 167 -1.20 -9.18 8.33
N ALA A 168 -1.18 -8.26 7.35
CA ALA A 168 -2.33 -7.95 6.52
C ALA A 168 -2.52 -9.12 5.53
N GLY A 169 -3.04 -10.22 6.05
CA GLY A 169 -3.21 -11.48 5.34
C GLY A 169 -4.00 -12.48 6.19
N ALA A 170 -5.06 -12.03 6.87
CA ALA A 170 -6.01 -12.93 7.54
C ALA A 170 -7.33 -12.21 7.91
N GLN A 171 -8.01 -11.54 6.98
CA GLN A 171 -9.44 -11.27 7.15
C GLN A 171 -10.21 -11.53 5.86
N ALA A 172 -10.35 -12.82 5.55
CA ALA A 172 -11.44 -13.33 4.72
C ALA A 172 -12.30 -14.28 5.56
N GLY A 173 -13.53 -13.87 5.85
CA GLY A 173 -14.69 -14.71 6.12
C GLY A 173 -14.61 -15.75 7.25
N ALA A 174 -15.09 -15.37 8.45
CA ALA A 174 -15.72 -16.34 9.35
C ALA A 174 -16.82 -15.67 10.17
N THR A 175 -18.05 -15.67 9.63
CA THR A 175 -19.26 -15.58 10.43
C THR A 175 -19.23 -16.72 11.46
N ARG A 176 -19.04 -16.40 12.74
CA ARG A 176 -19.41 -17.30 13.83
C ARG A 176 -20.30 -16.57 14.82
N THR A 177 -21.57 -16.86 14.67
CA THR A 177 -22.61 -16.81 15.69
C THR A 177 -22.08 -17.26 17.05
N GLY A 178 -22.46 -16.54 18.11
CA GLY A 178 -21.86 -16.66 19.43
C GLY A 178 -22.06 -17.99 20.14
N ALA A 179 -21.15 -18.26 21.09
CA ALA A 179 -21.42 -19.00 22.33
C ALA A 179 -20.26 -18.85 23.33
N THR A 180 -20.61 -18.35 24.51
CA THR A 180 -20.03 -18.65 25.84
C THR A 180 -18.60 -18.25 26.17
N ALA A 181 -18.47 -17.09 26.81
CA ALA A 181 -17.41 -16.77 27.77
C ALA A 181 -17.72 -17.45 29.12
N ALA A 182 -17.12 -18.61 29.40
CA ALA A 182 -17.10 -19.21 30.75
C ALA A 182 -16.11 -20.39 30.87
N ALA A 183 -14.82 -20.19 30.63
CA ALA A 183 -13.83 -21.26 30.85
C ALA A 183 -12.39 -20.75 31.10
N THR A 184 -12.18 -19.85 32.06
CA THR A 184 -10.80 -19.51 32.46
C THR A 184 -10.63 -19.13 33.94
N LYS A 185 -11.59 -19.48 34.81
CA LYS A 185 -11.52 -19.17 36.25
C LYS A 185 -11.35 -20.38 37.17
N LYS A 186 -11.00 -21.57 36.65
CA LYS A 186 -10.94 -22.80 37.46
C LYS A 186 -9.56 -23.43 37.66
N ILE A 187 -8.47 -22.78 37.24
CA ILE A 187 -7.10 -23.34 37.39
C ILE A 187 -6.28 -22.62 38.49
N ALA A 188 -6.72 -21.45 38.97
CA ALA A 188 -5.97 -20.68 39.97
C ALA A 188 -6.25 -21.02 41.45
N SER A 189 -7.11 -22.00 41.76
CA SER A 189 -7.43 -22.36 43.17
C SER A 189 -6.98 -23.76 43.61
N ALA A 190 -6.28 -24.51 42.75
CA ALA A 190 -5.74 -25.83 43.10
C ALA A 190 -4.26 -25.81 43.53
N ALA A 191 -3.51 -24.73 43.26
CA ALA A 191 -2.08 -24.66 43.54
C ALA A 191 -1.70 -24.12 44.94
N LEU A 192 -2.66 -23.64 45.74
CA LEU A 192 -2.38 -23.03 47.06
C LEU A 192 -2.72 -23.90 48.29
N ARG A 193 -3.14 -25.15 48.11
CA ARG A 193 -3.46 -26.07 49.24
C ARG A 193 -2.46 -27.21 49.47
N ARG A 194 -1.27 -27.17 48.85
CA ARG A 194 -0.21 -28.17 49.04
C ARG A 194 1.09 -27.66 49.67
N ALA A 195 1.06 -26.49 50.31
CA ALA A 195 2.22 -25.90 50.98
C ALA A 195 1.98 -25.61 52.49
N ARG A 196 1.11 -26.37 53.14
CA ARG A 196 1.00 -26.42 54.61
C ARG A 196 0.66 -27.84 55.05
N ASN A 197 1.70 -28.62 55.30
CA ASN A 197 1.82 -29.63 56.36
C ASN A 197 3.32 -29.85 56.58
#